data_AF-A0A1Q6L402-F1
#
_entry.id   AF-A0A1Q6L402-F1
#
_cell.length_a   1.000
_cell.length_b   1.000
_cell.length_c   1.000
_cell.angle_alpha   90.00
_cell.angle_beta   90.00
_cell.angle_gamma   90.00
#
_symmetry.space_group_name_H-M   'P 1'
#
loop_
_entity.id
_entity.type
_entity.pdbx_description
1 polymer ?
#
loop_
_entity_poly.entity_id
_entity_poly.type
_entity_poly.pdbx_seq_one_letter_code
_entity_poly.pdbx_strand_id
1 'polypeptide(L)'
;MEFNKCSRCGNFYISNDLVCPKCKAKDAFEFETFQSYIQENGLTQNLDTISSQTGISVKNLNRFLDYSGYNNYIDGLGNIKL
;
A
#
# COMPACT_ATOMS: atom_id res chain seq x y z
N MET A 1 1.53 -25.48 -8.93
CA MET A 1 2.36 -24.78 -7.93
C MET A 1 3.73 -24.63 -8.54
N GLU A 2 4.17 -23.40 -8.75
CA GLU A 2 5.44 -23.08 -9.40
C GLU A 2 6.46 -22.58 -8.36
N PHE A 3 7.74 -22.86 -8.60
CA PHE A 3 8.84 -22.31 -7.81
C PHE A 3 9.20 -20.92 -8.34
N ASN A 4 8.77 -19.89 -7.61
CA ASN A 4 8.83 -18.50 -8.06
C ASN A 4 9.77 -17.66 -7.21
N LYS A 5 10.36 -16.63 -7.82
CA LYS A 5 11.13 -15.59 -7.14
C LYS A 5 10.24 -14.38 -6.89
N CYS A 6 10.13 -13.94 -5.64
CA CYS A 6 9.22 -12.88 -5.26
C CYS A 6 9.67 -11.56 -5.89
N SER A 7 8.79 -10.89 -6.63
CA SER A 7 9.10 -9.60 -7.26
C SER A 7 9.36 -8.48 -6.25
N ARG A 8 9.01 -8.68 -4.97
CA ARG A 8 9.08 -7.66 -3.91
C ARG A 8 10.29 -7.81 -3.00
N CYS A 9 10.59 -9.03 -2.54
CA CYS A 9 11.73 -9.28 -1.65
C CYS A 9 12.82 -10.15 -2.26
N GLY A 10 12.62 -10.71 -3.46
CA GLY A 10 13.59 -11.58 -4.11
C GLY A 10 13.71 -13.00 -3.54
N ASN A 11 12.99 -13.32 -2.46
CA ASN A 11 12.99 -14.67 -1.89
C ASN A 11 12.25 -15.66 -2.79
N PHE A 12 12.71 -16.92 -2.79
CA PHE A 12 12.02 -18.01 -3.44
C PHE A 12 10.85 -18.53 -2.60
N TYR A 13 9.76 -18.90 -3.26
CA TYR A 13 8.53 -19.43 -2.65
C TYR A 13 7.76 -20.27 -3.66
N ILE A 14 6.84 -21.09 -3.16
CA ILE A 14 6.00 -21.94 -4.00
C ILE A 14 4.59 -21.35 -4.01
N SER A 15 4.16 -20.81 -5.15
CA SER A 15 2.80 -20.33 -5.43
C SER A 15 2.66 -20.06 -6.92
N ASN A 16 1.43 -19.94 -7.42
CA ASN A 16 1.15 -19.45 -8.78
C ASN A 16 1.17 -17.91 -8.87
N ASP A 17 1.37 -17.22 -7.75
CA ASP A 17 1.45 -15.75 -7.68
C ASP A 17 2.85 -15.22 -7.97
N LEU A 18 2.96 -13.91 -8.28
CA LEU A 18 4.23 -13.17 -8.45
C LEU A 18 4.81 -12.55 -7.16
N VAL A 19 4.03 -12.54 -6.08
CA VAL A 19 4.43 -12.02 -4.77
C VAL A 19 4.25 -13.10 -3.70
N CYS A 20 5.27 -13.29 -2.86
CA CYS A 20 5.24 -14.30 -1.81
C CYS A 20 4.21 -13.97 -0.70
N PRO A 21 3.70 -14.99 0.03
CA PRO A 21 2.70 -14.77 1.08
C PRO A 21 3.11 -13.75 2.15
N LYS A 22 4.40 -13.73 2.52
CA LYS A 22 4.96 -12.76 3.47
C LYS A 22 4.85 -11.32 2.96
N CYS A 23 5.19 -11.09 1.70
CA CYS A 23 5.09 -9.77 1.09
C CYS A 23 3.63 -9.37 0.85
N LYS A 24 2.74 -10.32 0.54
CA LYS A 24 1.29 -10.06 0.42
C LYS A 24 0.68 -9.60 1.75
N ALA A 25 0.93 -10.34 2.83
CA ALA A 25 0.45 -9.99 4.16
C ALA A 25 1.00 -8.64 4.63
N LYS A 26 2.29 -8.39 4.39
CA LYS A 26 2.91 -7.09 4.69
C LYS A 26 2.25 -5.95 3.89
N ASP A 27 1.94 -6.16 2.61
CA ASP A 27 1.26 -5.14 1.79
C ASP A 27 -0.11 -4.78 2.32
N ALA A 28 -0.91 -5.80 2.66
CA ALA A 28 -2.26 -5.61 3.14
C ALA A 28 -2.25 -4.79 4.44
N PHE A 29 -1.35 -5.13 5.35
CA PHE A 29 -1.19 -4.38 6.60
C PHE A 29 -0.74 -2.93 6.37
N GLU A 30 0.26 -2.70 5.51
CA GLU A 30 0.69 -1.34 5.17
C GLU A 30 -0.44 -0.55 4.50
N PHE A 31 -1.24 -1.18 3.64
CA PHE A 31 -2.36 -0.54 2.96
C PHE A 31 -3.49 -0.17 3.93
N GLU A 32 -3.87 -1.07 4.84
CA GLU A 32 -4.85 -0.79 5.90
C GLU A 32 -4.38 0.36 6.79
N THR A 33 -3.11 0.33 7.22
CA THR A 33 -2.50 1.40 8.02
C THR A 33 -2.56 2.74 7.29
N PHE A 34 -2.25 2.75 5.99
CA PHE A 34 -2.35 3.95 5.17
C PHE A 34 -3.80 4.44 5.07
N GLN A 35 -4.78 3.57 4.84
CA GLN A 35 -6.19 3.96 4.80
C GLN A 35 -6.65 4.58 6.13
N SER A 36 -6.33 3.96 7.27
CA SER A 36 -6.64 4.51 8.59
C SER A 36 -6.02 5.89 8.80
N TYR A 37 -4.74 6.05 8.42
CA TYR A 37 -4.07 7.34 8.51
C TYR A 37 -4.79 8.43 7.70
N ILE A 38 -5.20 8.11 6.46
CA ILE A 38 -5.91 9.05 5.58
C ILE A 38 -7.32 9.37 6.10
N GLN A 39 -8.02 8.40 6.70
CA GLN A 39 -9.32 8.66 7.33
C GLN A 39 -9.21 9.63 8.50
N GLU A 40 -8.13 9.55 9.29
CA GLU A 40 -7.95 10.38 10.48
C GLU A 40 -7.34 11.76 10.17
N ASN A 41 -6.40 11.84 9.23
CA ASN A 41 -5.57 13.03 8.98
C ASN A 41 -5.80 13.68 7.60
N GLY A 42 -6.46 12.97 6.68
CA GLY A 42 -6.53 13.32 5.27
C GLY A 42 -5.18 13.17 4.54
N LEU A 43 -5.18 13.47 3.25
CA LEU A 43 -3.97 13.49 2.41
C LEU A 43 -3.40 14.91 2.29
N THR A 44 -3.23 15.61 3.41
CA THR A 44 -2.77 17.02 3.42
C THR A 44 -1.26 17.15 3.55
N GLN A 45 -0.60 16.12 4.09
CA GLN A 45 0.84 16.08 4.32
C GLN A 45 1.56 15.50 3.10
N ASN A 46 2.83 15.87 2.94
CA ASN A 46 3.68 15.25 1.92
C ASN A 46 4.00 13.79 2.27
N LEU A 47 4.41 13.00 1.27
CA LEU A 47 4.63 11.56 1.43
C LEU A 47 5.78 11.23 2.39
N ASP A 48 6.80 12.08 2.50
CA ASP A 48 7.91 11.88 3.44
C ASP A 48 7.43 12.00 4.90
N THR A 49 6.55 12.96 5.21
CA THR A 49 5.91 13.10 6.52
C THR A 49 5.04 11.89 6.83
N ILE A 50 4.19 11.48 5.88
CA ILE A 50 3.32 10.31 6.05
C ILE A 50 4.17 9.05 6.26
N SER A 51 5.26 8.90 5.50
CA SER A 51 6.20 7.79 5.63
C SER A 51 6.83 7.74 7.02
N SER A 52 7.23 8.90 7.54
CA SER A 52 7.83 9.01 8.87
C SER A 52 6.84 8.68 9.99
N GLN A 53 5.56 9.02 9.83
CA GLN A 53 4.51 8.78 10.83
C GLN A 53 3.97 7.34 10.80
N THR A 54 3.80 6.77 9.60
CA THR A 54 3.20 5.43 9.42
C THR A 54 4.23 4.31 9.40
N GLY A 55 5.51 4.63 9.20
CA GLY A 55 6.58 3.64 8.98
C GLY A 55 6.53 2.97 7.60
N ILE A 56 5.62 3.38 6.73
CA ILE A 56 5.48 2.85 5.37
C ILE A 56 6.47 3.57 4.46
N SER A 57 7.22 2.85 3.63
CA SER A 57 8.15 3.50 2.69
C SER A 57 7.41 4.39 1.68
N VAL A 58 8.01 5.54 1.33
CA VAL A 58 7.49 6.45 0.29
C VAL A 58 7.20 5.73 -1.03
N LYS A 59 8.00 4.72 -1.39
CA LYS A 59 7.77 3.89 -2.59
C LYS A 59 6.44 3.12 -2.53
N ASN A 60 6.07 2.59 -1.37
CA ASN A 60 4.80 1.89 -1.20
C ASN A 60 3.63 2.89 -1.15
N LEU A 61 3.82 4.05 -0.50
CA LEU A 61 2.81 5.12 -0.51
C LEU A 61 2.46 5.58 -1.93
N ASN A 62 3.47 5.84 -2.78
CA ASN A 62 3.24 6.17 -4.19
C ASN A 62 2.44 5.06 -4.89
N ARG A 63 2.80 3.79 -4.70
CA ARG A 63 2.05 2.67 -5.28
C ARG A 63 0.60 2.63 -4.81
N PHE A 64 0.33 2.93 -3.53
CA PHE A 64 -1.02 2.92 -2.98
C PHE A 64 -1.89 4.06 -3.52
N LEU A 65 -1.28 5.23 -3.79
CA LEU A 65 -1.96 6.34 -4.44
C LEU A 65 -2.27 6.05 -5.92
N ASP A 66 -1.37 5.35 -6.60
CA ASP A 66 -1.56 4.92 -7.99
C ASP A 66 -2.57 3.79 -8.16
N TYR A 67 -2.97 3.12 -7.07
CA TYR A 67 -4.00 2.09 -7.12
C TYR A 67 -5.34 2.74 -7.49
N SER A 68 -5.92 2.31 -8.61
CA SER A 68 -7.26 2.77 -9.04
C SER A 68 -8.33 2.59 -7.97
N GLY A 69 -8.16 1.62 -7.05
CA GLY A 69 -9.00 1.44 -5.88
C GLY A 69 -8.95 2.59 -4.86
N TYR A 70 -7.83 3.32 -4.77
CA TYR A 70 -7.71 4.51 -3.91
C TYR A 70 -8.56 5.66 -4.46
N ASN A 71 -8.48 5.95 -5.76
CA ASN A 71 -9.33 7.00 -6.37
C ASN A 71 -10.82 6.71 -6.14
N ASN A 72 -11.25 5.45 -6.32
CA ASN A 72 -12.63 5.04 -6.02
C ASN A 72 -12.97 5.11 -4.52
N TYR A 73 -12.00 4.89 -3.62
CA TYR A 73 -12.19 5.00 -2.18
C TYR A 73 -12.34 6.47 -1.74
N ILE A 74 -11.56 7.39 -2.30
CA ILE A 74 -11.72 8.84 -2.08
C ILE A 74 -13.07 9.33 -2.63
N ASP A 75 -13.47 8.86 -3.82
CA ASP A 75 -14.78 9.17 -4.40
C ASP A 75 -15.93 8.65 -3.51
N GLY A 76 -15.77 7.47 -2.90
CA GLY A 76 -16.75 6.86 -2.00
C GLY A 76 -16.82 7.48 -0.59
N LEU A 77 -15.79 8.20 -0.15
CA LEU A 77 -15.75 8.88 1.15
C LEU A 77 -16.38 10.28 1.13
N GLY A 78 -16.82 10.77 -0.03
CA GLY A 78 -17.51 12.04 -0.15
C GLY A 78 -16.58 13.24 0.04
N ASN A 79 -16.03 13.72 -1.09
CA ASN A 79 -15.44 15.06 -1.24
C ASN A 79 -14.42 15.47 -0.17
N ILE A 80 -13.25 14.84 -0.15
CA ILE A 80 -12.05 15.55 0.31
C ILE A 80 -11.51 16.28 -0.91
N LYS A 81 -11.78 17.59 -0.97
CA LYS A 81 -11.17 18.50 -1.96
C LYS A 81 -9.65 18.31 -1.91
N LEU A 82 -9.07 17.94 -3.05
CA LEU A 82 -7.65 18.16 -3.34
C LEU A 82 -7.31 19.65 -3.17
#